data_AF-A0A6J5B387-F1
#
_entry.id   AF-A0A6J5B387-F1
#
_cell.length_a   1.000
_cell.length_b   1.000
_cell.length_c   1.000
_cell.angle_alpha   90.00
_cell.angle_beta   90.00
_cell.angle_gamma   90.00
#
_symmetry.space_group_name_H-M   'P 1'
#
loop_
_entity.id
_entity.type
_entity.pdbx_description
1 polymer ?
#
loop_
_entity_poly.entity_id
_entity_poly.type
_entity_poly.pdbx_seq_one_letter_code
_entity_poly.pdbx_strand_id
1 'polypeptide(L)'
;MSVSRAMREIDSAEFTEWLAYYDIEPFGERFSDLRTGLITSAIYNVNRNVKAHPNAFGALHFIPWATERIAANDDAQPVLLPDKEAQSNLISAALFGVVPGGKKTV
;
A
#
# COMPACT_ATOMS: atom_id res chain seq x y z
N MET A 1 14.86 22.05 -4.98
CA MET A 1 14.13 23.17 -5.62
C MET A 1 13.24 23.81 -4.57
N SER A 2 13.15 25.15 -4.49
CA SER A 2 12.18 25.80 -3.59
C SER A 2 10.78 25.80 -4.19
N VAL A 3 9.75 25.82 -3.34
CA VAL A 3 8.34 25.87 -3.79
C VAL A 3 8.09 27.09 -4.69
N SER A 4 8.61 28.27 -4.31
CA SER A 4 8.44 29.50 -5.10
C SER A 4 9.11 29.44 -6.48
N ARG A 5 10.17 28.64 -6.62
CA ARG A 5 10.80 28.41 -7.92
C ARG A 5 9.99 27.41 -8.75
N ALA A 6 9.55 26.32 -8.13
CA ALA A 6 8.71 25.31 -8.78
C ALA A 6 7.45 25.93 -9.39
N MET A 7 6.74 26.78 -8.64
CA MET A 7 5.51 27.45 -9.12
C MET A 7 5.74 28.43 -10.28
N ARG A 8 6.98 28.84 -10.57
CA ARG A 8 7.31 29.71 -11.71
C ARG A 8 7.77 28.92 -12.93
N GLU A 9 8.32 27.73 -12.71
CA GLU A 9 8.98 26.94 -13.75
C GLU A 9 8.12 25.76 -14.22
N ILE A 10 7.19 25.28 -13.40
CA ILE A 10 6.32 24.12 -13.66
C ILE A 10 4.88 24.61 -13.69
N ASP A 11 4.20 24.39 -14.82
CA ASP A 11 2.78 24.68 -14.94
C ASP A 11 1.89 23.58 -14.32
N SER A 12 0.58 23.81 -14.26
CA SER A 12 -0.34 22.84 -13.65
C SER A 12 -0.45 21.54 -14.44
N ALA A 13 -0.26 21.56 -15.76
CA ALA A 13 -0.34 20.38 -16.60
C ALA A 13 0.88 19.48 -16.36
N GLU A 14 2.08 20.06 -16.40
CA GLU A 14 3.32 19.35 -16.10
C GLU A 14 3.30 18.81 -14.66
N PHE A 15 2.80 19.57 -13.69
CA PHE A 15 2.65 19.06 -12.31
C PHE A 15 1.71 17.84 -12.24
N THR A 16 0.63 17.84 -13.03
CA THR A 16 -0.29 16.70 -13.11
C THR A 16 0.37 15.49 -13.77
N GLU A 17 1.21 15.71 -14.79
CA GLU A 17 2.01 14.65 -15.40
C GLU A 17 3.00 14.04 -14.42
N TRP A 18 3.65 14.85 -13.58
CA TRP A 18 4.51 14.35 -12.50
C TRP A 18 3.75 13.51 -11.47
N LEU A 19 2.52 13.89 -11.12
CA LEU A 19 1.66 13.08 -10.25
C LEU A 19 1.30 11.75 -10.92
N ALA A 20 0.93 11.76 -12.20
CA ALA A 20 0.63 10.54 -12.95
C ALA A 20 1.88 9.65 -13.10
N TYR A 21 3.05 10.24 -13.31
CA TYR A 21 4.31 9.50 -13.38
C TYR A 21 4.69 8.89 -12.03
N TYR A 22 4.47 9.60 -10.92
CA TYR A 22 4.69 9.06 -9.57
C TYR A 22 3.81 7.83 -9.28
N ASP A 23 2.56 7.81 -9.77
CA ASP A 23 1.68 6.64 -9.63
C ASP A 23 2.19 5.42 -10.41
N ILE A 24 2.87 5.64 -11.53
CA ILE A 24 3.47 4.58 -12.35
C ILE A 24 4.80 4.13 -11.76
N GLU A 25 5.64 5.08 -11.37
CA GLU A 25 6.98 4.86 -10.82
C GLU A 25 7.18 5.68 -9.55
N PRO A 26 6.80 5.14 -8.38
CA PRO A 26 6.95 5.86 -7.13
C PRO A 26 8.41 6.07 -6.77
N PHE A 27 8.77 7.32 -6.45
CA PHE A 27 10.12 7.70 -6.06
C PHE A 27 10.18 8.39 -4.69
N GLY A 28 11.41 8.63 -4.21
CA GLY A 28 11.66 9.29 -2.94
C GLY A 28 11.76 8.34 -1.74
N GLU A 29 11.94 8.93 -0.57
CA GLU A 29 12.42 8.21 0.62
C GLU A 29 11.44 7.15 1.13
N ARG A 30 10.13 7.43 1.11
CA ARG A 30 9.13 6.44 1.56
C ARG A 30 9.18 5.15 0.73
N PHE A 31 9.42 5.26 -0.58
CA PHE A 31 9.55 4.06 -1.42
C PHE A 31 10.91 3.38 -1.24
N SER A 32 11.97 4.14 -0.96
CA SER A 32 13.28 3.59 -0.55
C SER A 32 13.19 2.80 0.78
N ASP A 33 12.42 3.30 1.75
CA ASP A 33 12.14 2.60 3.01
C ASP A 33 11.41 1.29 2.76
N LEU A 34 10.41 1.27 1.85
CA LEU A 34 9.69 0.06 1.49
C LEU A 34 10.61 -1.01 0.89
N ARG A 35 11.49 -0.61 -0.04
CA ARG A 35 12.49 -1.50 -0.64
C ARG A 35 13.45 -2.07 0.40
N THR A 36 13.94 -1.21 1.30
CA THR A 36 14.82 -1.62 2.40
C THR A 36 14.10 -2.54 3.39
N GLY A 37 12.86 -2.22 3.75
CA GLY A 37 12.02 -3.00 4.65
C GLY A 37 11.76 -4.42 4.14
N LEU A 38 11.65 -4.61 2.82
CA LEU A 38 11.52 -5.93 2.21
C LEU A 38 12.78 -6.80 2.45
N ILE A 39 13.96 -6.23 2.26
CA ILE A 39 15.24 -6.93 2.49
C ILE A 39 15.40 -7.24 3.98
N THR A 40 15.13 -6.26 4.86
CA THR A 40 15.20 -6.46 6.32
C THR A 40 14.23 -7.54 6.78
N SER A 41 12.99 -7.54 6.27
CA SER A 41 12.00 -8.58 6.53
C SER A 41 12.49 -9.97 6.14
N ALA A 42 13.10 -10.13 4.97
CA ALA A 42 13.66 -11.42 4.56
C ALA A 42 14.75 -11.89 5.52
N ILE A 43 15.70 -11.01 5.89
CA ILE A 43 16.79 -11.32 6.82
C ILE A 43 16.24 -11.73 8.19
N TYR A 44 15.32 -10.95 8.76
CA TYR A 44 14.72 -11.27 10.06
C TYR A 44 13.92 -12.56 10.01
N ASN A 45 13.14 -12.79 8.95
CA ASN A 45 12.31 -13.99 8.84
C ASN A 45 13.14 -15.27 8.70
N VAL A 46 14.29 -15.24 8.01
CA VAL A 46 15.21 -16.38 7.95
C VAL A 46 15.80 -16.69 9.33
N ASN A 47 16.06 -15.67 10.13
CA ASN A 47 16.69 -15.80 11.45
C ASN A 47 15.70 -15.81 12.62
N ARG A 48 14.38 -15.75 12.38
CA ARG A 48 13.39 -15.62 13.46
C ARG A 48 13.24 -16.90 14.26
N ASN A 49 13.08 -16.76 15.58
CA ASN A 49 12.65 -17.86 16.43
C ASN A 49 11.13 -18.06 16.29
N VAL A 50 10.72 -19.06 15.51
CA VAL A 50 9.30 -19.36 15.22
C VAL A 50 8.50 -19.71 16.48
N LYS A 51 9.14 -20.20 17.56
CA LYS A 51 8.43 -20.48 18.82
C LYS A 51 8.07 -19.20 19.58
N ALA A 52 8.94 -18.20 19.54
CA ALA A 52 8.69 -16.91 20.19
C ALA A 52 7.88 -15.96 19.31
N HIS A 53 8.10 -16.00 17.99
CA HIS A 53 7.43 -15.20 16.99
C HIS A 53 6.92 -16.10 15.85
N PRO A 54 5.71 -16.66 15.99
CA PRO A 54 5.15 -17.58 15.00
C PRO A 54 4.85 -16.87 13.67
N ASN A 55 4.40 -15.62 13.74
CA ASN A 55 4.07 -14.82 12.57
C ASN A 55 5.33 -14.23 11.93
N ALA A 56 5.37 -14.21 10.60
CA ALA A 56 6.45 -13.59 9.85
C ALA A 56 6.35 -12.05 9.92
N PHE A 57 7.49 -11.37 9.97
CA PHE A 57 7.54 -9.92 9.88
C PHE A 57 7.33 -9.50 8.43
N GLY A 58 6.26 -8.75 8.13
CA GLY A 58 6.13 -8.00 6.88
C GLY A 58 7.11 -6.81 6.79
N ALA A 59 7.31 -6.29 5.58
CA ALA A 59 8.23 -5.17 5.30
C ALA A 59 7.94 -3.91 6.12
N LEU A 60 6.64 -3.64 6.38
CA LEU A 60 6.23 -2.45 7.11
C LEU A 60 6.70 -2.44 8.57
N HIS A 61 6.91 -3.61 9.22
CA HIS A 61 7.39 -3.70 10.61
C HIS A 61 8.71 -2.98 10.88
N PHE A 62 9.49 -2.71 9.84
CA PHE A 62 10.81 -2.06 9.96
C PHE A 62 10.80 -0.60 9.52
N ILE A 63 9.62 0.00 9.32
CA ILE A 63 9.47 1.34 8.77
C ILE A 63 8.72 2.25 9.77
N PRO A 64 9.37 3.27 10.35
CA PRO A 64 8.78 4.06 11.44
C PRO A 64 7.48 4.78 11.09
N TRP A 65 7.35 5.29 9.86
CA TRP A 65 6.12 5.99 9.45
C TRP A 65 4.96 5.03 9.16
N ALA A 66 5.18 3.71 9.14
CA ALA A 66 4.16 2.72 8.86
C ALA A 66 3.50 2.14 10.13
N THR A 67 3.94 2.52 11.33
CA THR A 67 3.48 1.95 12.61
C THR A 67 1.96 1.95 12.76
N GLU A 68 1.30 3.06 12.47
CA GLU A 68 -0.18 3.16 12.55
C GLU A 68 -0.87 2.25 11.52
N ARG A 69 -0.28 2.14 10.32
CA ARG A 69 -0.81 1.30 9.24
C ARG A 69 -0.63 -0.20 9.53
N ILE A 70 0.38 -0.56 10.31
CA ILE A 70 0.62 -1.94 10.74
C ILE A 70 -0.37 -2.31 11.83
N ALA A 71 -0.53 -1.46 12.85
CA ALA A 71 -1.51 -1.69 13.91
C ALA A 71 -2.93 -1.89 13.33
N ALA A 72 -3.31 -1.07 12.35
CA ALA A 72 -4.58 -1.22 11.66
C ALA A 72 -4.71 -2.52 10.84
N ASN A 73 -3.62 -3.08 10.32
CA ASN A 73 -3.63 -4.31 9.51
C ASN A 73 -3.51 -5.58 10.36
N ASP A 74 -2.73 -5.57 11.44
CA ASP A 74 -2.54 -6.74 12.30
C ASP A 74 -3.84 -7.12 13.04
N ASP A 75 -4.67 -6.12 13.35
CA ASP A 75 -5.98 -6.31 13.98
C ASP A 75 -7.11 -6.56 12.95
N ALA A 76 -6.85 -6.39 11.66
CA ALA A 76 -7.85 -6.53 10.61
C ALA A 76 -8.17 -8.02 10.38
N GLN A 77 -9.33 -8.45 10.89
CA GLN A 77 -9.86 -9.77 10.54
C GLN A 77 -10.35 -9.77 9.10
N PRO A 78 -10.10 -10.87 8.35
CA PRO A 78 -10.60 -10.98 6.98
C PRO A 78 -12.13 -10.91 6.97
N VAL A 79 -12.68 -10.06 6.10
CA VAL A 79 -14.12 -10.02 5.86
C VAL A 79 -14.50 -11.24 5.04
N LEU A 80 -15.10 -12.22 5.71
CA LEU A 80 -15.58 -13.47 5.11
C LEU A 80 -17.11 -13.46 5.09
N LEU A 81 -17.67 -13.40 3.88
CA LEU A 81 -19.09 -13.53 3.63
C LEU A 81 -19.43 -15.01 3.45
N PRO A 82 -20.58 -15.47 3.99
CA PRO A 82 -20.99 -16.87 3.89
C PRO A 82 -21.36 -17.28 2.46
N ASP A 83 -21.80 -16.32 1.64
CA ASP A 83 -22.16 -16.54 0.25
C ASP A 83 -20.98 -16.29 -0.69
N LYS A 84 -20.79 -17.23 -1.63
CA LYS A 84 -19.65 -17.22 -2.56
C LYS A 84 -19.76 -16.12 -3.61
N GLU A 85 -20.97 -15.82 -4.08
CA GLU A 85 -21.20 -14.74 -5.04
C GLU A 85 -20.97 -13.38 -4.37
N ALA A 86 -21.51 -13.18 -3.17
CA ALA A 86 -21.29 -11.99 -2.36
C ALA A 86 -19.79 -11.79 -2.04
N GLN A 87 -19.07 -12.86 -1.68
CA GLN A 87 -17.62 -12.80 -1.48
C GLN A 87 -16.88 -12.40 -2.76
N SER A 88 -17.24 -12.99 -3.91
CA SER A 88 -16.65 -12.62 -5.20
C SER A 88 -16.92 -11.16 -5.55
N ASN A 89 -18.13 -10.68 -5.32
CA ASN A 89 -18.52 -9.29 -5.59
C ASN A 89 -17.77 -8.31 -4.70
N LEU A 90 -17.58 -8.64 -3.41
CA LEU A 90 -16.76 -7.85 -2.48
C LEU A 90 -15.31 -7.75 -2.98
N ILE A 91 -14.72 -8.87 -3.41
CA ILE A 91 -13.36 -8.91 -3.94
C ILE A 91 -13.26 -8.07 -5.22
N SER A 92 -14.20 -8.20 -6.15
CA SER A 92 -14.23 -7.40 -7.38
C SER A 92 -14.37 -5.91 -7.10
N ALA A 93 -15.23 -5.53 -6.15
CA ALA A 93 -15.42 -4.14 -5.75
C ALA A 93 -14.15 -3.56 -5.11
N ALA A 94 -13.50 -4.32 -4.22
CA ALA A 94 -12.28 -3.88 -3.54
C ALA A 94 -11.07 -3.73 -4.48
N LEU A 95 -10.92 -4.64 -5.45
CA LEU A 95 -9.77 -4.64 -6.37
C LEU A 95 -9.96 -3.72 -7.57
N PHE A 96 -11.17 -3.64 -8.11
CA PHE A 96 -11.44 -2.99 -9.39
C PHE A 96 -12.42 -1.82 -9.29
N GLY A 97 -13.03 -1.58 -8.13
CA GLY A 97 -14.08 -0.57 -7.97
C GLY A 97 -15.38 -0.91 -8.71
N VAL A 98 -15.60 -2.17 -9.08
CA VAL A 98 -16.78 -2.62 -9.84
C VAL A 98 -17.51 -3.72 -9.08
N VAL A 99 -18.82 -3.54 -8.87
CA VAL A 99 -19.71 -4.60 -8.40
C VAL A 99 -20.31 -5.31 -9.62
N PRO A 100 -20.05 -6.60 -9.84
CA PRO A 100 -20.69 -7.36 -10.91
C PRO A 100 -22.22 -7.29 -10.77
N GLY A 101 -22.91 -6.79 -11.80
CA GLY A 101 -24.38 -6.64 -11.81
C GLY A 101 -24.94 -5.35 -11.19
N GLY A 102 -24.11 -4.47 -10.62
CA GLY A 102 -24.54 -3.15 -10.14
C GLY A 102 -24.44 -2.08 -11.23
N LYS A 103 -25.50 -1.27 -11.42
CA LYS A 103 -25.42 -0.06 -12.26
C LYS A 103 -24.29 0.83 -11.77
N LYS A 104 -23.46 1.35 -12.68
CA LYS A 104 -22.47 2.40 -12.40
C LYS A 104 -23.13 3.52 -11.59
N THR A 105 -22.75 3.68 -10.34
CA THR A 105 -22.98 4.92 -9.63
C THR A 105 -21.98 5.93 -10.15
N VAL A 106 -22.52 6.94 -10.84
CA VAL A 106 -21.83 8.13 -11.35
C VAL A 106 -21.19 8.88 -10.19
#